data_AF-A0A316GF63-F1
#
_entry.id   AF-A0A316GF63-F1
#
_cell.length_a   1.000
_cell.length_b   1.000
_cell.length_c   1.000
_cell.angle_alpha   90.00
_cell.angle_beta   90.00
_cell.angle_gamma   90.00
#
_symmetry.space_group_name_H-M   'P 1'
#
loop_
_entity.id
_entity.type
_entity.pdbx_description
1 polymer ?
#
loop_
_entity_poly.entity_id
_entity_poly.type
_entity_poly.pdbx_seq_one_letter_code
_entity_poly.pdbx_strand_id
1 'polypeptide(L)'
;MPKPFDFAPGLRRQPTPTNEIEKRLGRFLADLRRRKAADDDAEAMLDPVSRPDWDRIGRRARRLHEAQRKAQKNPNLRKEDWEQLSAVFEGITLCGPATEHRADEIAVDLLAEMPWMRQATEHIWRDMRRAAAQGHGLRFRPIQLDGPPSIGKTHLARSLARL
;
A
#
# COMPACT_ATOMS: atom_id res chain seq x y z
N MET A 1 -0.62 19.26 -6.78
CA MET A 1 -0.53 18.33 -5.64
C MET A 1 0.24 17.09 -6.09
N PRO A 2 1.16 16.55 -5.27
CA PRO A 2 1.93 15.39 -5.65
C PRO A 2 1.01 14.17 -5.74
N LYS A 3 1.20 13.34 -6.77
CA LYS A 3 0.38 12.15 -7.01
C LYS A 3 0.68 11.08 -5.97
N PRO A 4 -0.34 10.35 -5.48
CA PRO A 4 -0.14 9.24 -4.57
C PRO A 4 0.73 8.18 -5.23
N PHE A 5 1.73 7.71 -4.48
CA PHE A 5 2.62 6.63 -4.83
C PHE A 5 2.11 5.34 -4.19
N ASP A 6 1.92 4.34 -5.05
CA ASP A 6 1.63 2.99 -4.60
C ASP A 6 2.93 2.34 -4.09
N PHE A 7 3.14 2.44 -2.77
CA PHE A 7 4.32 1.90 -2.08
C PHE A 7 4.41 0.37 -2.22
N ALA A 8 3.28 -0.31 -2.38
CA ALA A 8 3.24 -1.76 -2.42
C ALA A 8 2.01 -2.27 -3.20
N PRO A 9 2.07 -2.31 -4.54
CA PRO A 9 0.91 -2.61 -5.40
C PRO A 9 0.27 -3.99 -5.19
N GLY A 10 0.98 -4.91 -4.52
CA GLY A 10 0.51 -6.24 -4.11
C GLY A 10 0.02 -6.37 -2.66
N LEU A 11 0.19 -5.32 -1.85
CA LEU A 11 -0.24 -5.21 -0.45
C LEU A 11 -1.50 -4.34 -0.41
N ARG A 12 -2.62 -4.89 -0.87
CA ARG A 12 -3.85 -4.11 -1.06
C ARG A 12 -4.77 -4.08 0.16
N ARG A 13 -4.75 -5.13 1.00
CA ARG A 13 -5.50 -5.28 2.27
C ARG A 13 -5.14 -6.62 2.92
N GLN A 14 -5.16 -6.66 4.26
CA GLN A 14 -5.12 -7.90 5.03
C GLN A 14 -6.30 -8.82 4.62
N PRO A 15 -6.12 -10.15 4.56
CA PRO A 15 -7.24 -11.03 4.25
C PRO A 15 -8.30 -10.90 5.36
N THR A 16 -9.57 -10.81 4.97
CA THR A 16 -10.67 -10.71 5.94
C THR A 16 -10.72 -12.01 6.74
N PRO A 17 -10.79 -11.95 8.08
CA PRO A 17 -10.83 -13.17 8.89
C PRO A 17 -12.16 -13.91 8.67
N THR A 18 -12.11 -15.24 8.74
CA THR A 18 -13.24 -16.12 8.38
C THR A 18 -14.51 -15.78 9.16
N ASN A 19 -14.40 -15.51 10.47
CA ASN A 19 -15.52 -15.12 11.33
C ASN A 19 -16.23 -13.83 10.87
N GLU A 20 -15.48 -12.86 10.35
CA GLU A 20 -16.04 -11.62 9.84
C GLU A 20 -16.75 -11.85 8.50
N ILE A 21 -16.20 -12.70 7.63
CA ILE A 21 -16.86 -13.13 6.39
C ILE A 21 -18.16 -13.87 6.72
N GLU A 22 -18.13 -14.80 7.68
CA GLU A 22 -19.32 -15.52 8.16
C GLU A 22 -20.38 -14.55 8.68
N LYS A 23 -19.99 -13.59 9.53
CA LYS A 23 -20.90 -12.57 10.09
C LYS A 23 -21.51 -11.67 9.01
N ARG A 24 -20.77 -11.34 7.95
CA ARG A 24 -21.27 -10.52 6.82
C ARG A 24 -22.24 -11.32 5.95
N LEU A 25 -21.90 -12.56 5.60
CA LEU A 25 -22.76 -13.45 4.80
C LEU A 25 -24.04 -13.83 5.55
N GLY A 26 -23.96 -14.10 6.85
CA GLY A 26 -25.12 -14.39 7.69
C GLY A 26 -26.08 -13.20 7.77
N ARG A 27 -25.56 -11.99 8.01
CA ARG A 27 -26.37 -10.76 7.97
C ARG A 27 -27.05 -10.56 6.62
N PHE A 28 -26.29 -10.69 5.53
CA PHE A 28 -26.83 -10.56 4.17
C PHE A 28 -27.96 -11.56 3.90
N LEU A 29 -27.79 -12.83 4.28
CA LEU A 29 -28.82 -13.85 4.08
C LEU A 29 -30.07 -13.60 4.94
N ALA A 30 -29.88 -13.18 6.19
CA ALA A 30 -30.97 -12.79 7.08
C ALA A 30 -31.78 -11.64 6.49
N ASP A 31 -31.10 -10.61 5.96
CA ASP A 31 -31.74 -9.44 5.38
C ASP A 31 -32.46 -9.78 4.07
N LEU A 32 -31.87 -10.63 3.22
CA LEU A 32 -32.50 -11.12 1.99
C LEU A 32 -33.82 -11.86 2.29
N ARG A 33 -33.82 -12.72 3.31
CA ARG A 33 -35.01 -13.50 3.70
C ARG A 33 -36.07 -12.65 4.38
N ARG A 34 -35.67 -11.66 5.19
CA ARG A 34 -36.59 -10.70 5.79
C ARG A 34 -37.30 -9.85 4.74
N ARG A 35 -36.59 -9.40 3.70
CA ARG A 35 -37.20 -8.69 2.57
C ARG A 35 -38.22 -9.57 1.85
N LYS A 36 -37.87 -10.83 1.58
CA LYS A 36 -38.80 -11.77 0.94
C LYS A 36 -40.04 -12.06 1.80
N ALA A 37 -39.89 -12.25 3.10
CA ALA A 37 -41.01 -12.50 4.00
C ALA A 37 -41.96 -11.30 4.14
N ALA A 38 -41.42 -10.08 4.05
CA ALA A 38 -42.24 -8.85 4.04
C ALA A 38 -43.09 -8.70 2.76
N ASP A 39 -42.69 -9.35 1.66
CA ASP A 39 -43.48 -9.40 0.41
C ASP A 39 -44.56 -10.51 0.44
N ASP A 40 -44.42 -11.52 1.31
CA ASP A 40 -45.21 -12.76 1.31
C ASP A 40 -46.24 -12.86 2.48
N ASP A 41 -46.47 -11.79 3.27
CA ASP A 41 -47.39 -11.74 4.45
C ASP A 41 -47.29 -12.93 5.42
N ALA A 42 -46.12 -13.59 5.49
CA ALA A 42 -45.91 -14.80 6.26
C ALA A 42 -45.32 -14.50 7.65
N GLU A 43 -46.05 -14.88 8.69
CA GLU A 43 -45.70 -14.74 10.11
C GLU A 43 -44.32 -15.34 10.43
N ALA A 44 -43.46 -14.53 11.05
CA ALA A 44 -42.02 -14.75 11.09
C ALA A 44 -41.60 -15.97 11.92
N MET A 45 -40.96 -16.94 11.27
CA MET A 45 -40.23 -18.02 11.95
C MET A 45 -38.96 -17.52 12.65
N LEU A 46 -38.70 -18.13 13.82
CA LEU A 46 -37.45 -18.09 14.57
C LEU A 46 -36.22 -18.22 13.65
N ASP A 47 -35.24 -17.32 13.84
CA ASP A 47 -33.95 -17.22 13.15
C ASP A 47 -34.00 -17.38 11.61
N PRO A 48 -33.86 -16.28 10.84
CA PRO A 48 -33.87 -16.35 9.38
C PRO A 48 -32.68 -17.12 8.81
N VAL A 49 -31.71 -17.59 9.60
CA VAL A 49 -30.54 -18.36 9.13
C VAL A 49 -30.45 -19.70 9.87
N SER A 50 -30.67 -20.80 9.16
CA SER A 50 -30.66 -22.14 9.73
C SER A 50 -29.23 -22.69 9.97
N ARG A 51 -29.09 -23.75 10.76
CA ARG A 51 -27.79 -24.45 10.93
C ARG A 51 -27.15 -24.91 9.61
N PRO A 52 -27.90 -25.54 8.66
CA PRO A 52 -27.35 -25.86 7.33
C PRO A 52 -26.86 -24.63 6.54
N ASP A 53 -27.49 -23.47 6.74
CA ASP A 53 -27.02 -22.22 6.14
C ASP A 53 -25.68 -21.80 6.72
N TRP A 54 -25.52 -21.87 8.05
CA TRP A 54 -24.26 -21.58 8.73
C TRP A 54 -23.12 -22.51 8.25
N ASP A 55 -23.39 -23.79 8.04
CA ASP A 55 -22.40 -24.72 7.47
C ASP A 55 -21.97 -24.32 6.05
N ARG A 56 -22.94 -23.91 5.22
CA ARG A 56 -22.67 -23.43 3.86
C ARG A 56 -21.90 -22.11 3.88
N ILE A 57 -22.25 -21.19 4.79
CA ILE A 57 -21.58 -19.91 5.00
C ILE A 57 -20.13 -20.15 5.44
N GLY A 58 -19.88 -21.02 6.42
CA GLY A 58 -18.54 -21.37 6.89
C GLY A 58 -17.66 -21.95 5.78
N ARG A 59 -18.20 -22.87 4.96
CA ARG A 59 -17.47 -23.40 3.78
C ARG A 59 -17.12 -22.29 2.78
N ARG A 60 -18.03 -21.36 2.52
CA ARG A 60 -17.79 -20.22 1.61
C ARG A 60 -16.78 -19.24 2.19
N ALA A 61 -16.87 -18.94 3.48
CA ALA A 61 -15.96 -18.04 4.18
C ALA A 61 -14.52 -18.56 4.13
N ARG A 62 -14.30 -19.86 4.39
CA ARG A 62 -12.97 -20.48 4.25
C ARG A 62 -12.42 -20.35 2.83
N ARG A 63 -13.22 -20.68 1.81
CA ARG A 63 -12.79 -20.55 0.39
C ARG A 63 -12.43 -19.12 0.02
N LEU A 64 -13.21 -18.14 0.47
CA LEU A 64 -12.93 -16.72 0.23
C LEU A 64 -11.65 -16.27 0.93
N HIS A 65 -11.47 -16.66 2.19
CA HIS A 65 -10.26 -16.37 2.95
C HIS A 65 -9.01 -17.00 2.29
N GLU A 66 -9.10 -18.27 1.88
CA GLU A 66 -8.02 -18.95 1.16
C GLU A 66 -7.71 -18.30 -0.19
N ALA A 67 -8.73 -17.89 -0.96
CA ALA A 67 -8.53 -17.17 -2.21
C ALA A 67 -7.84 -15.81 -1.99
N GLN A 68 -8.26 -15.07 -0.96
CA GLN A 68 -7.61 -13.81 -0.56
C GLN A 68 -6.14 -14.04 -0.16
N ARG A 69 -5.86 -15.09 0.62
CA ARG A 69 -4.49 -15.45 1.00
C ARG A 69 -3.63 -15.88 -0.20
N LYS A 70 -4.17 -16.64 -1.14
CA LYS A 70 -3.45 -17.04 -2.37
C LYS A 70 -3.17 -15.86 -3.30
N ALA A 71 -4.07 -14.88 -3.35
CA ALA A 71 -3.87 -13.67 -4.13
C ALA A 71 -2.82 -12.72 -3.52
N GLN A 72 -2.47 -12.91 -2.24
CA GLN A 72 -1.45 -12.09 -1.58
C GLN A 72 -0.06 -12.54 -1.99
N LYS A 73 0.73 -11.58 -2.48
CA LYS A 73 2.14 -11.81 -2.84
C LYS A 73 3.07 -11.94 -1.62
N ASN A 74 2.61 -11.54 -0.42
CA ASN A 74 3.40 -11.53 0.82
C ASN A 74 2.67 -12.28 1.97
N PRO A 75 2.65 -13.62 1.97
CA PRO A 75 1.89 -14.44 2.92
C PRO A 75 2.46 -14.47 4.34
N ASN A 76 3.67 -13.94 4.57
CA ASN A 76 4.42 -14.08 5.83
C ASN A 76 4.39 -12.84 6.74
N LEU A 77 3.68 -11.78 6.37
CA LEU A 77 3.55 -10.59 7.23
C LEU A 77 2.74 -10.93 8.48
N ARG A 78 3.28 -10.55 9.65
CA ARG A 78 2.58 -10.71 10.93
C ARG A 78 1.44 -9.70 11.03
N LYS A 79 0.51 -9.95 11.94
CA LYS A 79 -0.64 -9.06 12.14
C LYS A 79 -0.18 -7.65 12.53
N GLU A 80 0.85 -7.54 13.36
CA GLU A 80 1.43 -6.27 13.79
C GLU A 80 2.02 -5.49 12.61
N ASP A 81 2.70 -6.19 11.69
CA ASP A 81 3.26 -5.58 10.47
C ASP A 81 2.13 -5.08 9.54
N TRP A 82 1.02 -5.81 9.46
CA TRP A 82 -0.17 -5.38 8.71
C TRP A 82 -0.79 -4.13 9.30
N GLU A 83 -0.86 -4.01 10.63
CA GLU A 83 -1.37 -2.83 11.31
C GLU A 83 -0.48 -1.61 11.04
N GLN A 84 0.84 -1.76 11.10
CA GLN A 84 1.78 -0.69 10.76
C GLN A 84 1.69 -0.26 9.29
N LEU A 85 1.57 -1.21 8.37
CA LEU A 85 1.46 -0.95 6.94
C LEU A 85 0.06 -0.47 6.52
N SER A 86 -0.96 -0.63 7.36
CA SER A 86 -2.33 -0.26 7.03
C SER A 86 -2.49 1.20 6.62
N ALA A 87 -1.71 2.08 7.25
CA ALA A 87 -1.68 3.51 6.98
C ALA A 87 -1.20 3.87 5.55
N VAL A 88 -0.46 2.97 4.89
CA VAL A 88 0.14 3.22 3.56
C VAL A 88 -0.56 2.49 2.41
N PHE A 89 -1.59 1.68 2.68
CA PHE A 89 -2.31 0.92 1.64
C PHE A 89 -3.16 1.76 0.70
N GLU A 90 -3.56 2.96 1.13
CA GLU A 90 -4.29 3.91 0.27
C GLU A 90 -3.34 4.76 -0.61
N GLY A 91 -2.05 4.44 -0.56
CA GLY A 91 -0.98 5.19 -1.21
C GLY A 91 -0.37 6.24 -0.30
N ILE A 92 0.87 6.59 -0.58
CA ILE A 92 1.61 7.62 0.16
C ILE A 92 1.98 8.75 -0.78
N THR A 93 1.98 9.97 -0.26
CA THR A 93 2.55 11.10 -1.00
C THR A 93 4.03 11.18 -0.65
N LEU A 94 4.91 11.11 -1.64
CA LEU A 94 6.35 11.26 -1.42
C LEU A 94 6.68 12.75 -1.23
N CYS A 95 7.43 13.07 -0.19
CA CYS A 95 8.09 14.37 -0.02
C CYS A 95 9.18 14.58 -1.09
N GLY A 96 9.66 15.81 -1.24
CA GLY A 96 10.69 16.18 -2.22
C GLY A 96 10.24 17.24 -3.22
N PRO A 97 10.98 17.43 -4.33
CA PRO A 97 10.74 18.53 -5.25
C PRO A 97 9.40 18.38 -5.97
N ALA A 98 8.56 19.41 -5.86
CA ALA A 98 7.29 19.50 -6.58
C ALA A 98 7.46 19.97 -8.03
N THR A 99 8.62 20.53 -8.39
CA THR A 99 8.90 21.09 -9.72
C THR A 99 10.28 20.65 -10.20
N GLU A 100 10.47 20.64 -11.53
CA GLU A 100 11.78 20.40 -12.15
C GLU A 100 12.83 21.40 -11.65
N HIS A 101 12.45 22.67 -11.51
CA HIS A 101 13.34 23.70 -11.00
C HIS A 101 13.84 23.40 -9.58
N ARG A 102 12.95 22.94 -8.69
CA ARG A 102 13.37 22.56 -7.34
C ARG A 102 14.31 21.35 -7.35
N ALA A 103 14.15 20.44 -8.31
CA ALA A 103 15.08 19.34 -8.51
C ALA A 103 16.47 19.83 -8.98
N ASP A 104 16.51 20.86 -9.83
CA ASP A 104 17.76 21.50 -10.27
C ASP A 104 18.47 22.19 -9.10
N GLU A 105 17.76 22.93 -8.26
CA GLU A 105 18.32 23.57 -7.05
C GLU A 105 18.95 22.54 -6.11
N ILE A 106 18.23 21.45 -5.81
CA ILE A 106 18.76 20.38 -4.95
C ILE A 106 20.05 19.77 -5.54
N ALA A 107 20.10 19.59 -6.86
CA ALA A 107 21.29 19.07 -7.51
C ALA A 107 22.48 20.05 -7.43
N VAL A 108 22.23 21.34 -7.58
CA VAL A 108 23.24 22.40 -7.40
C VAL A 108 23.77 22.39 -5.97
N ASP A 109 22.90 22.33 -4.97
CA ASP A 109 23.29 22.31 -3.55
C ASP A 109 24.15 21.08 -3.24
N LEU A 110 23.73 19.89 -3.69
CA LEU A 110 24.49 18.65 -3.51
C LEU A 110 25.86 18.67 -4.20
N LEU A 111 25.95 19.26 -5.41
CA LEU A 111 27.21 19.38 -6.14
C LEU A 111 28.12 20.45 -5.53
N ALA A 112 27.57 21.52 -4.95
CA ALA A 112 28.34 22.51 -4.23
C ALA A 112 28.98 21.92 -2.97
N GLU A 113 28.23 21.08 -2.25
CA GLU A 113 28.72 20.39 -1.05
C GLU A 113 29.67 19.24 -1.36
N MET A 114 29.37 18.43 -2.39
CA MET A 114 30.13 17.24 -2.76
C MET A 114 30.44 17.19 -4.26
N PRO A 115 31.35 18.04 -4.78
CA PRO A 115 31.68 18.08 -6.21
C PRO A 115 32.18 16.74 -6.77
N TRP A 116 32.86 15.94 -5.94
CA TRP A 116 33.36 14.62 -6.30
C TRP A 116 32.25 13.55 -6.43
N MET A 117 31.03 13.82 -5.96
CA MET A 117 29.86 12.94 -6.12
C MET A 117 29.10 13.18 -7.43
N ARG A 118 29.66 13.97 -8.36
CA ARG A 118 28.98 14.40 -9.59
C ARG A 118 28.21 13.30 -10.31
N GLN A 119 28.84 12.17 -10.56
CA GLN A 119 28.21 11.08 -11.30
C GLN A 119 26.97 10.52 -10.59
N ALA A 120 27.02 10.38 -9.27
CA ALA A 120 25.88 9.91 -8.48
C ALA A 120 24.77 10.97 -8.45
N THR A 121 25.14 12.24 -8.17
CA THR A 121 24.21 13.36 -8.12
C THR A 121 23.50 13.58 -9.45
N GLU A 122 24.20 13.48 -10.58
CA GLU A 122 23.59 13.62 -11.91
C GLU A 122 22.58 12.51 -12.20
N HIS A 123 22.83 11.28 -11.76
CA HIS A 123 21.89 10.17 -11.94
C HIS A 123 20.60 10.39 -11.12
N ILE A 124 20.76 10.81 -9.87
CA ILE A 124 19.66 11.15 -8.97
C ILE A 124 18.88 12.34 -9.51
N TRP A 125 19.58 13.40 -9.93
CA TRP A 125 19.00 14.63 -10.46
C TRP A 125 18.10 14.38 -11.68
N ARG A 126 18.58 13.63 -12.68
CA ARG A 126 17.80 13.32 -13.89
C ARG A 126 16.51 12.58 -13.56
N ASP A 127 16.58 11.61 -12.65
CA ASP A 127 15.41 10.84 -12.25
C ASP A 127 14.44 11.68 -11.39
N MET A 128 14.97 12.48 -10.46
CA MET A 128 14.23 13.39 -9.61
C MET A 128 13.48 14.44 -10.44
N ARG A 129 14.14 15.01 -11.45
CA ARG A 129 13.53 15.96 -12.39
C ARG A 129 12.40 15.31 -13.18
N ARG A 130 12.61 14.08 -13.69
CA ARG A 130 11.57 13.31 -14.38
C ARG A 130 10.38 13.00 -13.45
N ALA A 131 10.64 12.66 -12.20
CA ALA A 131 9.60 12.40 -11.20
C ALA A 131 8.77 13.65 -10.94
N ALA A 132 9.41 14.80 -10.74
CA ALA A 132 8.75 16.08 -10.54
C ALA A 132 7.87 16.48 -11.74
N ALA A 133 8.37 16.29 -12.97
CA ALA A 133 7.58 16.51 -14.20
C ALA A 133 6.32 15.63 -14.28
N GLN A 134 6.36 14.43 -13.69
CA GLN A 134 5.22 13.51 -13.62
C GLN A 134 4.28 13.82 -12.44
N GLY A 135 4.64 14.78 -11.59
CA GLY A 135 3.92 15.15 -10.37
C GLY A 135 4.20 14.23 -9.19
N HIS A 136 5.32 13.51 -9.19
CA HIS A 136 5.78 12.72 -8.04
C HIS A 136 6.82 13.51 -7.23
N GLY A 137 6.93 13.22 -5.93
CA GLY A 137 8.01 13.74 -5.09
C GLY A 137 9.36 13.09 -5.40
N LEU A 138 10.26 13.05 -4.41
CA LEU A 138 11.59 12.46 -4.53
C LEU A 138 11.50 10.98 -4.93
N ARG A 139 11.88 10.69 -6.18
CA ARG A 139 11.94 9.33 -6.72
C ARG A 139 13.11 9.22 -7.69
N PHE A 140 13.90 8.18 -7.51
CA PHE A 140 14.98 7.82 -8.41
C PHE A 140 15.16 6.30 -8.45
N ARG A 141 15.78 5.78 -9.51
CA ARG A 141 16.10 4.35 -9.60
C ARG A 141 17.10 3.98 -8.50
N PRO A 142 17.07 2.74 -7.97
CA PRO A 142 18.09 2.29 -7.02
C PRO A 142 19.50 2.48 -7.57
N ILE A 143 20.42 3.01 -6.76
CA ILE A 143 21.81 3.25 -7.13
C ILE A 143 22.72 2.55 -6.12
N GLN A 144 23.78 1.90 -6.63
CA GLN A 144 24.88 1.38 -5.82
C GLN A 144 26.06 2.36 -5.91
N LEU A 145 26.51 2.86 -4.76
CA LEU A 145 27.68 3.72 -4.67
C LEU A 145 28.90 2.89 -4.31
N ASP A 146 29.70 2.55 -5.31
CA ASP A 146 30.99 1.89 -5.11
C ASP A 146 32.12 2.93 -5.06
N GLY A 147 32.99 2.82 -4.07
CA GLY A 147 34.11 3.73 -3.90
C GLY A 147 34.80 3.59 -2.55
N PRO A 148 35.92 4.31 -2.34
CA PRO A 148 36.72 4.21 -1.13
C PRO A 148 35.93 4.51 0.16
N PRO A 149 36.33 3.95 1.32
CA PRO A 149 35.74 4.35 2.60
C PRO A 149 35.87 5.88 2.80
N SER A 150 34.92 6.47 3.51
CA SER A 150 34.90 7.90 3.84
C SER A 150 34.75 8.90 2.68
N ILE A 151 34.47 8.46 1.45
CA ILE A 151 34.24 9.36 0.30
C ILE A 151 32.91 10.14 0.36
N GLY A 152 32.09 9.95 1.40
CA GLY A 152 30.81 10.68 1.58
C GLY A 152 29.56 9.92 1.12
N LYS A 153 29.62 8.60 0.85
CA LYS A 153 28.46 7.79 0.45
C LYS A 153 27.26 7.91 1.42
N THR A 154 27.54 7.75 2.71
CA THR A 154 26.52 7.88 3.77
C THR A 154 26.02 9.33 3.89
N HIS A 155 26.90 10.30 3.62
CA HIS A 155 26.56 11.71 3.68
C HIS A 155 25.57 12.10 2.57
N LEU A 156 25.80 11.64 1.34
CA LEU A 156 24.86 11.78 0.24
C LEU A 156 23.49 11.18 0.57
N ALA A 157 23.46 9.94 1.07
CA ALA A 157 22.21 9.27 1.45
C ALA A 157 21.43 10.05 2.55
N ARG A 158 22.15 10.58 3.55
CA ARG A 158 21.53 11.39 4.61
C ARG A 158 21.03 12.74 4.10
N SER A 159 21.72 13.36 3.15
CA SER A 159 21.31 14.63 2.56
C SER A 159 20.01 14.48 1.78
N LEU A 160 19.88 13.39 1.00
CA LEU A 160 18.65 13.06 0.30
C LEU A 160 17.49 12.73 1.25
N ALA A 161 17.76 12.08 2.38
CA ALA A 161 16.74 11.70 3.36
C ALA A 161 16.13 12.89 4.12
N ARG A 162 16.74 14.09 4.04
CA ARG A 162 16.22 15.31 4.68
C ARG A 162 15.32 16.16 3.76
N LEU A 163 15.16 15.75 2.50
CA LEU A 163 14.35 16.44 1.48
C LEU A 163 12.84 16.18 1.62
#